data_AF-A0A1G3RE47-F1
#
_entry.id   AF-A0A1G3RE47-F1
#
_cell.length_a   1.000
_cell.length_b   1.000
_cell.length_c   1.000
_cell.angle_alpha   90.00
_cell.angle_beta   90.00
_cell.angle_gamma   90.00
#
_symmetry.space_group_name_H-M   'P 1'
#
loop_
_entity.id
_entity.type
_entity.pdbx_description
1 polymer ?
#
loop_
_entity_poly.entity_id
_entity_poly.type
_entity_poly.pdbx_seq_one_letter_code
_entity_poly.pdbx_strand_id
1 'polypeptide(L)'
;MRRFAYSLSGGKLFPLFIGFYLPYLICYAAVLAGSRWAQGGPGGRGAAAGLAAALAGYAGLLLLYLLFTIPFLRRLVPALSLEGQALEFRGSTGAFLGLNLLGLLLSLVTLGIYAPWYAARVGRYLSGQTSYRAKPWEFTGKGGRLFVILLLSLVLPVVAITVVFALVLVGRAGGFGQPESYSLSFAVTVVVLLVVVPSYLYLVYRWLFSLRLGDREVCWETRFWPAVGFIFLQLVLTLLSALVYWPGAYVRLYAYFARRTVIAEAGVVRWTVGFDGPAGRGFLLLWGQTLLVLLTLGIYTPWAMARIGRWFAEHTFLKSPGEIEY
;
A
#
# COMPACT_ATOMS: atom_id res chain seq x y z
N MET A 1 20.19 -21.92 -3.11
CA MET A 1 19.33 -20.73 -3.30
C MET A 1 18.12 -21.01 -4.19
N ARG A 2 16.91 -20.68 -3.73
CA ARG A 2 15.63 -20.94 -4.44
C ARG A 2 15.02 -19.60 -4.91
N ARG A 3 15.00 -19.34 -6.22
CA ARG A 3 14.50 -18.06 -6.77
C ARG A 3 12.99 -18.08 -7.01
N PHE A 4 12.37 -16.92 -6.90
CA PHE A 4 11.03 -16.71 -7.42
C PHE A 4 11.08 -16.53 -8.93
N ALA A 5 10.02 -16.94 -9.63
CA ALA A 5 9.83 -16.71 -11.05
C ALA A 5 8.47 -16.06 -11.30
N TYR A 6 8.36 -15.37 -12.44
CA TYR A 6 7.16 -14.63 -12.81
C TYR A 6 6.76 -14.88 -14.26
N SER A 7 5.54 -15.38 -14.49
CA SER A 7 5.10 -15.86 -15.81
C SER A 7 4.13 -14.94 -16.55
N LEU A 8 3.56 -13.93 -15.88
CA LEU A 8 2.54 -13.08 -16.50
C LEU A 8 3.17 -12.05 -17.46
N SER A 9 2.55 -11.88 -18.63
CA SER A 9 2.91 -10.86 -19.62
C SER A 9 1.88 -9.74 -19.64
N GLY A 10 2.30 -8.53 -20.06
CA GLY A 10 1.41 -7.38 -20.18
C GLY A 10 0.22 -7.64 -21.09
N GLY A 11 0.42 -8.32 -22.22
CA GLY A 11 -0.66 -8.68 -23.15
C GLY A 11 -1.73 -9.58 -22.53
N LYS A 12 -1.37 -10.51 -21.63
CA LYS A 12 -2.34 -11.36 -20.92
C LYS A 12 -3.14 -10.61 -19.86
N LEU A 13 -2.59 -9.52 -19.33
CA LEU A 13 -3.22 -8.66 -18.32
C LEU A 13 -4.05 -7.53 -18.95
N PHE A 14 -3.71 -7.12 -20.18
CA PHE A 14 -4.28 -5.97 -20.86
C PHE A 14 -5.82 -6.00 -21.01
N PRO A 15 -6.48 -7.10 -21.41
CA PRO A 15 -7.94 -7.13 -21.53
C PRO A 15 -8.67 -6.90 -20.20
N LEU A 16 -8.13 -7.45 -19.11
CA LEU A 16 -8.68 -7.22 -17.76
C LEU A 16 -8.45 -5.78 -17.33
N PHE A 17 -7.25 -5.24 -17.60
CA PHE A 17 -6.91 -3.87 -17.28
C PHE A 17 -7.79 -2.87 -18.03
N ILE A 18 -7.99 -3.01 -19.34
CA ILE A 18 -8.82 -2.06 -20.10
C ILE A 18 -10.29 -2.11 -19.67
N GLY A 19 -10.79 -3.31 -19.32
CA GLY A 19 -12.12 -3.50 -18.74
C GLY A 19 -12.31 -2.79 -17.39
N PHE A 20 -11.25 -2.58 -16.63
CA PHE A 20 -11.26 -1.74 -15.42
C PHE A 20 -11.04 -0.26 -15.75
N TYR A 21 -10.06 0.03 -16.61
CA TYR A 21 -9.51 1.35 -16.84
C TYR A 21 -10.50 2.28 -17.55
N LEU A 22 -11.22 1.80 -18.56
CA LEU A 22 -12.22 2.64 -19.25
C LEU A 22 -13.39 3.02 -18.34
N PRO A 23 -14.06 2.09 -17.61
CA PRO A 23 -15.06 2.48 -16.62
C PRO A 23 -14.50 3.38 -15.52
N TYR A 24 -13.26 3.15 -15.08
CA TYR A 24 -12.60 4.00 -14.10
C TYR A 24 -12.50 5.45 -14.59
N LEU A 25 -12.07 5.67 -15.84
CA LEU A 25 -11.99 7.00 -16.44
C LEU A 25 -13.38 7.66 -16.55
N ILE A 26 -14.42 6.89 -16.90
CA ILE A 26 -15.80 7.39 -16.97
C ILE A 26 -16.29 7.83 -15.59
N CYS A 27 -16.14 6.99 -14.57
CA CYS A 27 -16.54 7.33 -13.20
C CYS A 27 -15.73 8.54 -12.69
N TYR A 28 -14.43 8.60 -12.98
CA TYR A 28 -13.59 9.73 -12.59
C TYR A 28 -14.00 11.03 -13.30
N ALA A 29 -14.31 10.97 -14.60
CA ALA A 29 -14.84 12.12 -15.34
C ALA A 29 -16.18 12.59 -14.77
N ALA A 30 -17.06 11.66 -14.37
CA ALA A 30 -18.32 11.98 -13.71
C ALA A 30 -18.11 12.69 -12.36
N VAL A 31 -17.12 12.25 -11.56
CA VAL A 31 -16.72 12.96 -10.32
C VAL A 31 -16.30 14.39 -10.63
N LEU A 32 -15.42 14.59 -11.62
CA LEU A 32 -14.91 15.92 -11.97
C LEU A 32 -16.03 16.83 -12.51
N ALA A 33 -16.86 16.32 -13.41
CA ALA A 33 -17.97 17.06 -14.00
C ALA A 33 -19.02 17.43 -12.94
N GLY A 34 -19.42 16.47 -12.10
CA GLY A 34 -20.36 16.69 -11.00
C GLY A 34 -19.83 17.71 -9.99
N SER A 35 -18.54 17.63 -9.62
CA SER A 35 -17.92 18.58 -8.70
C SER A 35 -17.86 20.00 -9.28
N ARG A 36 -17.54 20.14 -10.58
CA ARG A 36 -17.53 21.44 -11.26
C ARG A 36 -18.93 22.04 -11.34
N TRP A 37 -19.93 21.22 -11.66
CA TRP A 37 -21.32 21.67 -11.70
C TRP A 37 -21.82 22.07 -10.31
N ALA A 38 -21.44 21.32 -9.26
CA ALA A 38 -21.79 21.67 -7.90
C ALA A 38 -21.29 23.07 -7.49
N GLN A 39 -20.13 23.49 -8.01
CA GLN A 39 -19.48 24.77 -7.69
C GLN A 39 -19.95 25.93 -8.58
N GLY A 40 -20.29 25.68 -9.85
CA GLY A 40 -20.57 26.73 -10.85
C GLY A 40 -22.00 26.74 -11.42
N GLY A 41 -22.89 25.86 -10.97
CA GLY A 41 -24.25 25.72 -11.52
C GLY A 41 -25.22 26.85 -11.11
N PRO A 42 -26.19 27.22 -11.97
CA PRO A 42 -27.20 28.23 -11.65
C PRO A 42 -28.17 27.72 -10.57
N GLY A 43 -28.11 28.29 -9.37
CA GLY A 43 -29.04 28.07 -8.26
C GLY A 43 -28.83 26.78 -7.44
N GLY A 44 -29.45 26.71 -6.25
CA GLY A 44 -29.23 25.63 -5.28
C GLY A 44 -29.64 24.22 -5.75
N ARG A 45 -30.61 24.10 -6.67
CA ARG A 45 -30.99 22.80 -7.28
C ARG A 45 -29.91 22.25 -8.23
N GLY A 46 -29.19 23.12 -8.94
CA GLY A 46 -28.05 22.72 -9.78
C GLY A 46 -26.87 22.22 -8.94
N ALA A 47 -26.62 22.86 -7.80
CA ALA A 47 -25.57 22.44 -6.88
C ALA A 47 -25.82 21.03 -6.29
N ALA A 48 -27.05 20.74 -5.86
CA ALA A 48 -27.43 19.44 -5.32
C ALA A 48 -27.31 18.31 -6.37
N ALA A 49 -27.73 18.57 -7.62
CA ALA A 49 -27.58 17.61 -8.72
C ALA A 49 -26.10 17.31 -9.03
N GLY A 50 -25.25 18.34 -9.03
CA GLY A 50 -23.80 18.19 -9.21
C GLY A 50 -23.16 17.33 -8.11
N LEU A 51 -23.52 17.56 -6.84
CA LEU A 51 -23.05 16.76 -5.71
C LEU A 51 -23.51 15.30 -5.82
N ALA A 52 -24.77 15.05 -6.16
CA ALA A 52 -25.30 13.71 -6.36
C ALA A 52 -24.55 12.95 -7.47
N ALA A 53 -24.26 13.62 -8.58
CA ALA A 53 -23.46 13.06 -9.67
C ALA A 53 -22.02 12.73 -9.23
N ALA A 54 -21.39 13.59 -8.44
CA ALA A 54 -20.05 13.35 -7.91
C ALA A 54 -20.04 12.14 -6.95
N LEU A 55 -21.02 12.05 -6.04
CA LEU A 55 -21.17 10.91 -5.13
C LEU A 55 -21.42 9.60 -5.88
N ALA A 56 -22.25 9.61 -6.92
CA ALA A 56 -22.46 8.45 -7.78
C ALA A 56 -21.17 8.03 -8.49
N GLY A 57 -20.36 9.00 -8.95
CA GLY A 57 -19.04 8.75 -9.52
C GLY A 57 -18.09 8.08 -8.52
N TYR A 58 -18.01 8.58 -7.27
CA TYR A 58 -17.21 7.94 -6.21
C TYR A 58 -17.69 6.54 -5.86
N ALA A 59 -19.00 6.32 -5.80
CA ALA A 59 -19.59 5.00 -5.61
C ALA A 59 -19.22 4.04 -6.75
N GLY A 60 -19.22 4.52 -7.99
CA GLY A 60 -18.75 3.77 -9.16
C GLY A 60 -17.27 3.38 -9.06
N LEU A 61 -16.39 4.32 -8.65
CA LEU A 61 -14.97 4.03 -8.44
C LEU A 61 -14.74 2.98 -7.35
N LEU A 62 -15.46 3.09 -6.23
CA LEU A 62 -15.42 2.11 -5.14
C LEU A 62 -15.89 0.73 -5.64
N LEU A 63 -17.00 0.69 -6.37
CA LEU A 63 -17.53 -0.56 -6.91
C LEU A 63 -16.55 -1.22 -7.88
N LEU A 64 -15.93 -0.45 -8.79
CA LEU A 64 -14.90 -0.96 -9.69
C LEU A 64 -13.71 -1.54 -8.94
N TYR A 65 -13.22 -0.86 -7.90
CA TYR A 65 -12.16 -1.39 -7.04
C TYR A 65 -12.56 -2.74 -6.43
N LEU A 66 -13.78 -2.85 -5.86
CA LEU A 66 -14.26 -4.08 -5.24
C LEU A 66 -14.46 -5.22 -6.25
N LEU A 67 -15.02 -4.92 -7.42
CA LEU A 67 -15.31 -5.92 -8.46
C LEU A 67 -14.04 -6.45 -9.13
N PHE A 68 -13.03 -5.60 -9.36
CA PHE A 68 -11.84 -5.97 -10.12
C PHE A 68 -10.68 -6.50 -9.26
N THR A 69 -10.64 -6.23 -7.95
CA THR A 69 -9.57 -6.72 -7.07
C THR A 69 -9.38 -8.25 -7.17
N ILE A 70 -10.45 -9.02 -7.06
CA ILE A 70 -10.37 -10.50 -7.14
C ILE A 70 -9.96 -11.00 -8.52
N PRO A 71 -10.56 -10.53 -9.64
CA PRO A 71 -10.07 -10.82 -10.98
C PRO A 71 -8.57 -10.53 -11.18
N PHE A 72 -8.06 -9.41 -10.68
CA PHE A 72 -6.63 -9.10 -10.75
C PHE A 72 -5.80 -10.09 -9.94
N LEU A 73 -6.17 -10.39 -8.70
CA LEU A 73 -5.46 -11.36 -7.87
C LEU A 73 -5.44 -12.77 -8.47
N ARG A 74 -6.51 -13.22 -9.13
CA ARG A 74 -6.56 -14.49 -9.88
C ARG A 74 -5.55 -14.56 -11.04
N ARG A 75 -5.05 -13.42 -11.53
CA ARG A 75 -4.01 -13.36 -12.58
C ARG A 75 -2.62 -13.11 -12.00
N LEU A 76 -2.52 -12.27 -10.97
CA LEU A 76 -1.25 -11.84 -10.39
C LEU A 76 -0.64 -12.86 -9.44
N VAL A 77 -1.46 -13.52 -8.61
CA VAL A 77 -0.95 -14.48 -7.62
C VAL A 77 -0.37 -15.72 -8.31
N PRO A 78 -1.05 -16.38 -9.27
CA PRO A 78 -0.49 -17.53 -9.98
C PRO A 78 0.64 -17.19 -10.95
N ALA A 79 0.87 -15.90 -11.22
CA ALA A 79 2.03 -15.47 -11.98
C ALA A 79 3.34 -15.74 -11.24
N LEU A 80 3.30 -15.70 -9.91
CA LEU A 80 4.45 -15.97 -9.04
C LEU A 80 4.59 -17.46 -8.81
N SER A 81 5.79 -17.98 -9.03
CA SER A 81 6.15 -19.35 -8.69
C SER A 81 7.45 -19.40 -7.88
N LEU A 82 7.56 -20.41 -7.04
CA LEU A 82 8.73 -20.68 -6.22
C LEU A 82 9.05 -22.16 -6.36
N GLU A 83 10.28 -22.48 -6.76
CA GLU A 83 10.72 -23.85 -7.07
C GLU A 83 9.84 -24.53 -8.14
N GLY A 84 9.48 -23.80 -9.20
CA GLY A 84 8.65 -24.31 -10.30
C GLY A 84 7.17 -24.52 -9.95
N GLN A 85 6.76 -24.28 -8.69
CA GLN A 85 5.36 -24.40 -8.25
C GLN A 85 4.74 -23.01 -8.10
N ALA A 86 3.64 -22.76 -8.83
CA ALA A 86 2.92 -21.50 -8.75
C ALA A 86 2.16 -21.35 -7.43
N LEU A 87 1.95 -20.11 -6.98
CA LEU A 87 0.97 -19.83 -5.95
C LEU A 87 -0.44 -20.01 -6.53
N GLU A 88 -1.38 -20.45 -5.70
CA GLU A 88 -2.78 -20.56 -6.08
C GLU A 88 -3.61 -19.48 -5.40
N PHE A 89 -4.64 -18.99 -6.09
CA PHE A 89 -5.60 -18.05 -5.53
C PHE A 89 -7.02 -18.45 -5.90
N ARG A 90 -7.85 -18.77 -4.89
CA ARG A 90 -9.21 -19.30 -5.06
C ARG A 90 -10.32 -18.34 -4.60
N GLY A 91 -9.99 -17.06 -4.40
CA GLY A 91 -10.93 -16.05 -3.91
C GLY A 91 -12.12 -15.83 -4.84
N SER A 92 -13.30 -15.57 -4.24
CA SER A 92 -14.56 -15.24 -4.92
C SER A 92 -14.84 -13.74 -4.92
N THR A 93 -15.26 -13.19 -6.07
CA THR A 93 -15.63 -11.76 -6.18
C THR A 93 -16.86 -11.44 -5.34
N GLY A 94 -17.88 -12.31 -5.32
CA GLY A 94 -19.10 -12.10 -4.54
C GLY A 94 -18.85 -12.12 -3.03
N ALA A 95 -18.04 -13.08 -2.56
CA ALA A 95 -17.66 -13.15 -1.14
C ALA A 95 -16.82 -11.94 -0.71
N PHE A 96 -15.90 -11.48 -1.58
CA PHE A 96 -15.14 -10.26 -1.34
C PHE A 96 -16.05 -9.02 -1.30
N LEU A 97 -16.99 -8.90 -2.24
CA LEU A 97 -17.93 -7.78 -2.28
C LEU A 97 -18.77 -7.72 -0.99
N GLY A 98 -19.39 -8.83 -0.57
CA GLY A 98 -20.18 -8.88 0.66
C GLY A 98 -19.35 -8.54 1.91
N LEU A 99 -18.12 -9.04 1.98
CA LEU A 99 -17.19 -8.72 3.06
C LEU A 99 -16.85 -7.21 3.13
N ASN A 100 -16.59 -6.60 1.98
CA ASN A 100 -16.22 -5.19 1.91
C ASN A 100 -17.43 -4.27 2.16
N LEU A 101 -18.60 -4.57 1.59
CA LEU A 101 -19.82 -3.78 1.82
C LEU A 101 -20.21 -3.77 3.30
N LEU A 102 -20.21 -4.93 3.96
CA LEU A 102 -20.46 -5.01 5.41
C LEU A 102 -19.38 -4.27 6.21
N GLY A 103 -18.11 -4.45 5.85
CA GLY A 103 -17.00 -3.79 6.53
C GLY A 103 -17.04 -2.25 6.43
N LEU A 104 -17.39 -1.74 5.25
CA LEU A 104 -17.57 -0.31 5.00
C LEU A 104 -18.78 0.25 5.75
N LEU A 105 -19.92 -0.46 5.74
CA LEU A 105 -21.11 -0.06 6.49
C LEU A 105 -20.81 0.05 7.99
N LEU A 106 -20.18 -0.97 8.58
CA LEU A 106 -19.81 -0.96 10.00
C LEU A 106 -18.78 0.13 10.31
N SER A 107 -17.82 0.36 9.41
CA SER A 107 -16.86 1.45 9.57
C SER A 107 -17.54 2.82 9.51
N LEU A 108 -18.52 3.01 8.63
CA LEU A 108 -19.28 4.26 8.53
C LEU A 108 -20.11 4.52 9.79
N VAL A 109 -20.88 3.53 10.25
CA VAL A 109 -21.73 3.64 11.46
C VAL A 109 -20.90 3.90 12.71
N THR A 110 -19.65 3.40 12.75
CA THR A 110 -18.73 3.62 13.88
C THR A 110 -17.75 4.77 13.67
N LEU A 111 -17.99 5.65 12.68
CA LEU A 111 -17.12 6.80 12.35
C LEU A 111 -15.63 6.43 12.17
N GLY A 112 -15.38 5.28 11.55
CA GLY A 112 -14.04 4.76 11.24
C GLY A 112 -13.43 3.90 12.33
N ILE A 113 -14.02 3.82 13.53
CA ILE A 113 -13.47 3.02 14.64
C ILE A 113 -13.36 1.54 14.22
N TYR A 114 -14.32 0.98 13.51
CA TYR A 114 -14.28 -0.42 13.08
C TYR A 114 -13.25 -0.73 11.95
N ALA A 115 -12.64 0.29 11.32
CA ALA A 115 -11.76 0.11 10.17
C ALA A 115 -10.58 -0.88 10.40
N PRO A 116 -9.91 -0.93 11.57
CA PRO A 116 -8.85 -1.90 11.84
C PRO A 116 -9.32 -3.35 11.87
N TRP A 117 -10.51 -3.62 12.38
CA TRP A 117 -11.10 -4.96 12.40
C TRP A 117 -11.55 -5.38 11.00
N TYR A 118 -12.09 -4.42 10.24
CA TYR A 118 -12.38 -4.60 8.83
C TYR A 118 -11.12 -4.96 8.04
N ALA A 119 -10.02 -4.19 8.17
CA ALA A 119 -8.75 -4.47 7.53
C ALA A 119 -8.21 -5.88 7.89
N ALA A 120 -8.30 -6.27 9.16
CA ALA A 120 -7.91 -7.62 9.60
C ALA A 120 -8.76 -8.72 8.95
N ARG A 121 -10.07 -8.47 8.73
CA ARG A 121 -10.97 -9.41 8.05
C ARG A 121 -10.65 -9.54 6.56
N VAL A 122 -10.34 -8.43 5.89
CA VAL A 122 -9.87 -8.42 4.49
C VAL A 122 -8.57 -9.21 4.37
N GLY A 123 -7.58 -8.95 5.25
CA GLY A 123 -6.31 -9.69 5.28
C GLY A 123 -6.51 -11.19 5.46
N ARG A 124 -7.32 -11.61 6.44
CA ARG A 124 -7.68 -13.02 6.65
C ARG A 124 -8.32 -13.65 5.42
N TYR A 125 -9.24 -12.95 4.76
CA TYR A 125 -9.88 -13.45 3.55
C TYR A 125 -8.86 -13.62 2.41
N LEU A 126 -8.08 -12.58 2.08
CA LEU A 126 -7.15 -12.65 0.95
C LEU A 126 -6.03 -13.67 1.18
N SER A 127 -5.46 -13.72 2.38
CA SER A 127 -4.44 -14.72 2.73
C SER A 127 -5.02 -16.13 2.72
N GLY A 128 -6.19 -16.35 3.33
CA GLY A 128 -6.83 -17.68 3.37
C GLY A 128 -7.24 -18.22 2.00
N GLN A 129 -7.43 -17.33 1.02
CA GLN A 129 -7.70 -17.70 -0.38
C GLN A 129 -6.43 -17.89 -1.21
N THR A 130 -5.25 -17.62 -0.64
CA THR A 130 -3.95 -17.83 -1.27
C THR A 130 -3.33 -19.12 -0.70
N SER A 131 -2.78 -19.98 -1.55
CA SER A 131 -2.08 -21.18 -1.09
C SER A 131 -0.78 -21.43 -1.86
N TYR A 132 0.17 -22.10 -1.22
CA TYR A 132 1.40 -22.59 -1.84
C TYR A 132 1.54 -24.08 -1.53
N ARG A 133 1.71 -24.92 -2.57
CA ARG A 133 1.75 -26.40 -2.44
C ARG A 133 0.59 -26.97 -1.62
N ALA A 134 -0.63 -26.57 -1.97
CA ALA A 134 -1.89 -26.91 -1.29
C ALA A 134 -1.98 -26.52 0.20
N LYS A 135 -1.03 -25.75 0.74
CA LYS A 135 -1.12 -25.19 2.10
C LYS A 135 -1.61 -23.74 2.03
N PRO A 136 -2.74 -23.39 2.67
CA PRO A 136 -3.25 -22.02 2.68
C PRO A 136 -2.39 -21.11 3.55
N TRP A 137 -2.34 -19.82 3.19
CA TRP A 137 -1.76 -18.80 4.04
C TRP A 137 -2.77 -18.38 5.11
N GLU A 138 -2.30 -18.15 6.32
CA GLU A 138 -3.10 -17.68 7.43
C GLU A 138 -2.60 -16.31 7.87
N PHE A 139 -3.53 -15.34 7.98
CA PHE A 139 -3.22 -14.03 8.51
C PHE A 139 -3.51 -13.98 10.02
N THR A 140 -2.47 -13.83 10.82
CA THR A 140 -2.54 -13.83 12.30
C THR A 140 -2.67 -12.42 12.89
N GLY A 141 -2.68 -11.37 12.03
CA GLY A 141 -2.84 -9.98 12.45
C GLY A 141 -4.19 -9.72 13.15
N LYS A 142 -4.12 -9.23 14.38
CA LYS A 142 -5.30 -8.86 15.18
C LYS A 142 -5.76 -7.42 14.88
N GLY A 143 -7.07 -7.22 14.73
CA GLY A 143 -7.66 -5.89 14.48
C GLY A 143 -7.41 -4.90 15.62
N GLY A 144 -7.57 -5.34 16.88
CA GLY A 144 -7.28 -4.50 18.05
C GLY A 144 -5.81 -4.03 18.12
N ARG A 145 -4.86 -4.87 17.66
CA ARG A 145 -3.44 -4.46 17.57
C ARG A 145 -3.26 -3.36 16.52
N LEU A 146 -3.91 -3.49 15.37
CA LEU A 146 -3.89 -2.44 14.34
C LEU A 146 -4.56 -1.16 14.85
N PHE A 147 -5.67 -1.25 15.58
CA PHE A 147 -6.32 -0.09 16.19
C PHE A 147 -5.36 0.69 17.08
N VAL A 148 -4.64 0.02 17.98
CA VAL A 148 -3.64 0.66 18.84
C VAL A 148 -2.51 1.27 18.01
N ILE A 149 -2.04 0.60 16.95
CA ILE A 149 -1.03 1.15 16.04
C ILE A 149 -1.54 2.45 15.39
N LEU A 150 -2.74 2.44 14.79
CA LEU A 150 -3.31 3.63 14.15
C LEU A 150 -3.51 4.77 15.16
N LEU A 151 -4.03 4.45 16.34
CA LEU A 151 -4.30 5.42 17.39
C LEU A 151 -3.00 6.11 17.85
N LEU A 152 -1.98 5.33 18.22
CA LEU A 152 -0.75 5.85 18.81
C LEU A 152 0.23 6.43 17.79
N SER A 153 0.32 5.85 16.60
CA SER A 153 1.32 6.23 15.59
C SER A 153 0.80 7.17 14.51
N LEU A 154 -0.51 7.43 14.45
CA LEU A 154 -1.09 8.35 13.46
C LEU A 154 -2.07 9.34 14.09
N VAL A 155 -3.12 8.86 14.76
CA VAL A 155 -4.21 9.73 15.25
C VAL A 155 -3.72 10.69 16.33
N LEU A 156 -3.13 10.20 17.42
CA LEU A 156 -2.67 11.06 18.52
C LEU A 156 -1.60 12.07 18.09
N PRO A 157 -0.56 11.69 17.31
CA PRO A 157 0.40 12.67 16.81
C PRO A 157 -0.24 13.74 15.91
N VAL A 158 -1.15 13.36 15.00
CA VAL A 158 -1.85 14.33 14.14
C VAL A 158 -2.70 15.27 14.97
N VAL A 159 -3.48 14.75 15.93
CA VAL A 159 -4.28 15.58 16.85
C VAL A 159 -3.39 16.53 17.65
N ALA A 160 -2.25 16.06 18.18
CA ALA A 160 -1.31 16.90 18.91
C ALA A 160 -0.76 18.05 18.03
N ILE A 161 -0.36 17.74 16.79
CA ILE A 161 0.07 18.75 15.81
C ILE A 161 -1.05 19.76 15.54
N THR A 162 -2.28 19.29 15.30
CA THR A 162 -3.44 20.15 15.02
C THR A 162 -3.76 21.06 16.20
N VAL A 163 -3.70 20.56 17.43
CA VAL A 163 -3.91 21.36 18.64
C VAL A 163 -2.81 22.40 18.80
N VAL A 164 -1.53 22.03 18.67
CA VAL A 164 -0.41 22.98 18.74
C VAL A 164 -0.56 24.06 17.67
N PHE A 165 -0.88 23.68 16.44
CA PHE A 165 -1.09 24.63 15.35
C PHE A 165 -2.28 25.57 15.61
N ALA A 166 -3.41 25.03 16.10
CA ALA A 166 -4.58 25.83 16.47
C ALA A 166 -4.28 26.82 17.59
N LEU A 167 -3.51 26.42 18.62
CA LEU A 167 -3.10 27.31 19.70
C LEU A 167 -2.20 28.45 19.19
N VAL A 168 -1.27 28.16 18.27
CA VAL A 168 -0.45 29.19 17.60
C VAL A 168 -1.33 30.16 16.81
N LEU A 169 -2.37 29.68 16.13
CA LEU A 169 -3.32 30.53 15.40
C LEU A 169 -4.14 31.41 16.35
N VAL A 170 -4.67 30.85 17.44
CA VAL A 170 -5.45 31.62 18.44
C VAL A 170 -4.57 32.67 19.13
N GLY A 171 -3.31 32.36 19.41
CA GLY A 171 -2.33 33.33 19.91
C GLY A 171 -2.15 34.56 19.02
N ARG A 172 -2.47 34.46 17.71
CA ARG A 172 -2.49 35.62 16.79
C ARG A 172 -3.62 36.59 17.07
N ALA A 173 -4.80 36.09 17.43
CA ALA A 173 -5.93 36.94 17.77
C ALA A 173 -5.64 37.79 19.02
N GLY A 174 -4.69 37.36 19.86
CA GLY A 174 -4.20 38.07 21.05
C GLY A 174 -2.94 38.92 20.85
N GLY A 175 -2.44 39.13 19.62
CA GLY A 175 -1.30 40.04 19.36
C GLY A 175 0.11 39.44 19.40
N PHE A 176 0.26 38.11 19.55
CA PHE A 176 1.58 37.43 19.57
C PHE A 176 2.07 36.93 18.19
N GLY A 177 1.34 37.22 17.11
CA GLY A 177 1.53 36.58 15.80
C GLY A 177 2.58 37.20 14.88
N GLN A 178 3.87 37.20 15.25
CA GLN A 178 4.94 37.60 14.32
C GLN A 178 5.09 36.57 13.17
N PRO A 179 5.40 36.99 11.92
CA PRO A 179 5.59 36.09 10.76
C PRO A 179 6.58 34.94 11.01
N GLU A 180 7.59 35.16 11.84
CA GLU A 180 8.61 34.17 12.23
C GLU A 180 8.02 32.96 12.99
N SER A 181 6.87 33.12 13.65
CA SER A 181 6.19 32.02 14.36
C SER A 181 5.61 30.96 13.41
N TYR A 182 5.40 31.32 12.14
CA TYR A 182 4.76 30.48 11.13
C TYR A 182 5.76 29.53 10.50
N SER A 183 6.94 30.04 10.14
CA SER A 183 8.05 29.25 9.62
C SER A 183 8.51 28.23 10.66
N LEU A 184 8.57 28.63 11.94
CA LEU A 184 8.87 27.71 13.04
C LEU A 184 7.79 26.62 13.19
N SER A 185 6.50 26.98 13.22
CA SER A 185 5.40 26.01 13.34
C SER A 185 5.33 25.04 12.16
N PHE A 186 5.58 25.53 10.95
CA PHE A 186 5.68 24.72 9.75
C PHE A 186 6.87 23.77 9.81
N ALA A 187 8.05 24.26 10.20
CA ALA A 187 9.25 23.44 10.35
C ALA A 187 9.04 22.34 11.41
N VAL A 188 8.46 22.67 12.56
CA VAL A 188 8.10 21.69 13.61
C VAL A 188 7.13 20.65 13.06
N THR A 189 6.09 21.07 12.34
CA THR A 189 5.13 20.15 11.72
C THR A 189 5.79 19.18 10.76
N VAL A 190 6.69 19.67 9.89
CA VAL A 190 7.44 18.83 8.95
C VAL A 190 8.33 17.83 9.71
N VAL A 191 9.06 18.27 10.74
CA VAL A 191 9.91 17.39 11.56
C VAL A 191 9.07 16.31 12.26
N VAL A 192 7.92 16.67 12.82
CA VAL A 192 7.03 15.68 13.47
C VAL A 192 6.50 14.69 12.45
N LEU A 193 6.02 15.14 11.28
CA LEU A 193 5.57 14.26 10.21
C LEU A 193 6.68 13.31 9.73
N LEU A 194 7.91 13.81 9.66
CA LEU A 194 9.08 13.01 9.30
C LEU A 194 9.42 11.92 10.32
N VAL A 195 8.99 12.01 11.58
CA VAL A 195 9.13 10.95 12.59
C VAL A 195 7.91 10.03 12.61
N VAL A 196 6.73 10.63 12.55
CA VAL A 196 5.43 9.95 12.63
C VAL A 196 5.22 9.02 11.43
N VAL A 197 5.48 9.49 10.21
CA VAL A 197 5.22 8.73 8.99
C VAL A 197 6.07 7.46 8.91
N PRO A 198 7.41 7.48 9.08
CA PRO A 198 8.22 6.27 9.11
C PRO A 198 7.82 5.27 10.20
N SER A 199 7.49 5.78 11.39
CA SER A 199 7.05 4.95 12.52
C SER A 199 5.73 4.25 12.22
N TYR A 200 4.76 4.98 11.70
CA TYR A 200 3.48 4.48 11.24
C TYR A 200 3.65 3.40 10.16
N LEU A 201 4.43 3.69 9.11
CA LEU A 201 4.68 2.75 8.02
C LEU A 201 5.31 1.46 8.56
N TYR A 202 6.37 1.57 9.36
CA TYR A 202 7.02 0.40 9.96
C TYR A 202 6.04 -0.48 10.74
N LEU A 203 5.23 0.11 11.62
CA LEU A 203 4.30 -0.64 12.48
C LEU A 203 3.16 -1.29 11.67
N VAL A 204 2.61 -0.58 10.68
CA VAL A 204 1.55 -1.10 9.81
C VAL A 204 2.07 -2.23 8.91
N TYR A 205 3.22 -2.06 8.28
CA TYR A 205 3.80 -3.15 7.48
C TYR A 205 4.20 -4.33 8.34
N ARG A 206 4.76 -4.11 9.54
CA ARG A 206 5.04 -5.19 10.48
C ARG A 206 3.77 -5.94 10.90
N TRP A 207 2.64 -5.25 11.05
CA TRP A 207 1.34 -5.88 11.27
C TRP A 207 0.86 -6.66 10.05
N LEU A 208 1.02 -6.11 8.84
CA LEU A 208 0.61 -6.76 7.58
C LEU A 208 1.39 -8.05 7.29
N PHE A 209 2.67 -8.11 7.71
CA PHE A 209 3.51 -9.30 7.59
C PHE A 209 3.23 -10.37 8.66
N SER A 210 2.16 -10.25 9.45
CA SER A 210 1.72 -11.30 10.38
C SER A 210 1.06 -12.47 9.61
N LEU A 211 1.89 -13.24 8.91
CA LEU A 211 1.50 -14.31 8.00
C LEU A 211 2.12 -15.65 8.43
N ARG A 212 1.33 -16.70 8.31
CA ARG A 212 1.72 -18.09 8.59
C ARG A 212 1.37 -18.99 7.40
N LEU A 213 2.20 -19.98 7.13
CA LEU A 213 2.00 -21.00 6.09
C LEU A 213 2.17 -22.39 6.72
N GLY A 214 1.06 -23.02 7.11
CA GLY A 214 1.10 -24.23 7.94
C GLY A 214 1.77 -23.94 9.29
N ASP A 215 2.85 -24.67 9.60
CA ASP A 215 3.61 -24.50 10.86
C ASP A 215 4.72 -23.44 10.77
N ARG A 216 4.80 -22.72 9.64
CA ARG A 216 5.87 -21.75 9.35
C ARG A 216 5.37 -20.33 9.47
N GLU A 217 6.03 -19.53 10.30
CA GLU A 217 5.74 -18.12 10.49
C GLU A 217 6.70 -17.27 9.66
N VAL A 218 6.17 -16.26 8.96
CA VAL A 218 6.96 -15.24 8.28
C VAL A 218 7.11 -14.06 9.22
N CYS A 219 8.35 -13.77 9.61
CA CYS A 219 8.67 -12.75 10.60
C CYS A 219 9.70 -11.77 10.08
N TRP A 220 9.69 -10.57 10.63
CA TRP A 220 10.73 -9.57 10.41
C TRP A 220 11.70 -9.54 11.58
N GLU A 221 12.96 -9.88 11.32
CA GLU A 221 14.06 -9.75 12.27
C GLU A 221 14.62 -8.32 12.23
N THR A 222 13.81 -7.37 12.72
CA THR A 222 14.13 -5.94 12.71
C THR A 222 14.04 -5.32 14.10
N ARG A 223 14.93 -4.38 14.39
CA ARG A 223 14.80 -3.45 15.52
C ARG A 223 14.05 -2.19 15.06
N PHE A 224 13.24 -1.62 15.95
CA PHE A 224 12.37 -0.48 15.62
C PHE A 224 13.16 0.72 15.10
N TRP A 225 14.07 1.28 15.90
CA TRP A 225 14.79 2.51 15.54
C TRP A 225 15.65 2.40 14.26
N PRO A 226 16.43 1.33 14.04
CA PRO A 226 17.17 1.18 12.78
C PRO A 226 16.27 1.08 11.55
N ALA A 227 15.11 0.41 11.65
CA ALA A 227 14.19 0.28 10.53
C ALA A 227 13.48 1.62 10.24
N VAL A 228 13.01 2.30 11.29
CA VAL A 228 12.39 3.62 11.19
C VAL A 228 13.37 4.66 10.64
N GLY A 229 14.61 4.69 11.14
CA GLY A 229 15.66 5.58 10.64
C GLY A 229 16.02 5.31 9.17
N PHE A 230 16.00 4.05 8.75
CA PHE A 230 16.21 3.71 7.34
C PHE A 230 15.04 4.19 6.46
N ILE A 231 13.78 3.98 6.87
CA ILE A 231 12.61 4.50 6.15
C ILE A 231 12.67 6.03 6.07
N PHE A 232 12.94 6.69 7.20
CA PHE A 232 13.08 8.14 7.30
C PHE A 232 14.11 8.67 6.28
N LEU A 233 15.31 8.08 6.25
CA LEU A 233 16.35 8.48 5.31
C LEU A 233 15.87 8.39 3.86
N GLN A 234 15.18 7.30 3.49
CA GLN A 234 14.66 7.15 2.13
C GLN A 234 13.59 8.20 1.80
N LEU A 235 12.68 8.50 2.74
CA LEU A 235 11.68 9.56 2.55
C LEU A 235 12.32 10.94 2.38
N VAL A 236 13.30 11.28 3.22
CA VAL A 236 14.02 12.57 3.12
C VAL A 236 14.73 12.69 1.77
N LEU A 237 15.45 11.65 1.33
CA LEU A 237 16.11 11.66 0.02
C LEU A 237 15.10 11.82 -1.13
N THR A 238 13.95 11.15 -1.03
CA THR A 238 12.86 11.31 -2.00
C THR A 238 12.34 12.75 -2.02
N LEU A 239 12.07 13.36 -0.87
CA LEU A 239 11.62 14.74 -0.78
C LEU A 239 12.66 15.74 -1.31
N LEU A 240 13.93 15.63 -0.89
CA LEU A 240 15.02 16.51 -1.33
C LEU A 240 15.27 16.41 -2.84
N SER A 241 14.99 15.27 -3.45
CA SER A 241 15.08 15.07 -4.89
C SER A 241 13.86 15.53 -5.69
N ALA A 242 12.91 16.25 -5.07
CA ALA A 242 11.61 16.58 -5.67
C ALA A 242 10.87 15.33 -6.21
N LEU A 243 10.86 14.28 -5.37
CA LEU A 243 10.28 12.96 -5.64
C LEU A 243 11.01 12.11 -6.69
N VAL A 244 12.00 12.62 -7.42
CA VAL A 244 12.71 11.86 -8.48
C VAL A 244 13.35 10.57 -7.94
N TYR A 245 13.81 10.55 -6.68
CA TYR A 245 14.45 9.40 -6.04
C TYR A 245 13.47 8.31 -5.55
N TRP A 246 12.14 8.49 -5.64
CA TRP A 246 11.17 7.47 -5.16
C TRP A 246 11.44 6.04 -5.68
N PRO A 247 11.89 5.81 -6.94
CA PRO A 247 12.18 4.46 -7.41
C PRO A 247 13.37 3.82 -6.68
N GLY A 248 14.41 4.62 -6.41
CA GLY A 248 15.61 4.18 -5.69
C GLY A 248 15.29 3.86 -4.25
N ALA A 249 14.52 4.73 -3.59
CA ALA A 249 13.97 4.49 -2.27
C ALA A 249 13.17 3.18 -2.20
N TYR A 250 12.27 2.95 -3.16
CA TYR A 250 11.45 1.73 -3.21
C TYR A 250 12.30 0.45 -3.28
N VAL A 251 13.29 0.40 -4.19
CA VAL A 251 14.17 -0.78 -4.34
C VAL A 251 15.00 -1.00 -3.08
N ARG A 252 15.53 0.05 -2.45
CA ARG A 252 16.33 -0.06 -1.23
C ARG A 252 15.50 -0.49 -0.02
N LEU A 253 14.27 0.01 0.11
CA LEU A 253 13.33 -0.43 1.14
C LEU A 253 12.97 -1.90 0.96
N TYR A 254 12.62 -2.29 -0.27
CA TYR A 254 12.35 -3.69 -0.60
C TYR A 254 13.54 -4.58 -0.21
N ALA A 255 14.75 -4.23 -0.65
CA ALA A 255 15.96 -4.98 -0.33
C ALA A 255 16.22 -5.07 1.19
N TYR A 256 16.04 -3.97 1.91
CA TYR A 256 16.26 -3.89 3.36
C TYR A 256 15.34 -4.85 4.14
N PHE A 257 14.05 -4.85 3.81
CA PHE A 257 13.04 -5.68 4.48
C PHE A 257 13.04 -7.13 3.98
N ALA A 258 13.30 -7.36 2.69
CA ALA A 258 13.49 -8.71 2.14
C ALA A 258 14.60 -9.44 2.92
N ARG A 259 15.80 -8.84 3.02
CA ARG A 259 16.94 -9.42 3.75
C ARG A 259 16.70 -9.68 5.24
N ARG A 260 15.68 -9.07 5.82
CA ARG A 260 15.29 -9.22 7.24
C ARG A 260 14.01 -10.04 7.41
N THR A 261 13.47 -10.58 6.33
CA THR A 261 12.32 -11.48 6.37
C THR A 261 12.83 -12.90 6.56
N VAL A 262 12.46 -13.50 7.68
CA VAL A 262 12.79 -14.87 8.06
C VAL A 262 11.53 -15.73 8.02
N ILE A 263 11.68 -16.98 7.61
CA ILE A 263 10.64 -18.00 7.68
C ILE A 263 11.08 -18.96 8.78
N ALA A 264 10.39 -18.93 9.90
CA ALA A 264 10.69 -19.74 11.08
C ALA A 264 9.67 -20.88 11.24
N GLU A 265 10.11 -22.02 11.73
CA GLU A 265 9.27 -23.20 12.04
C GLU A 265 9.57 -23.61 13.48
N ALA A 266 8.55 -23.60 14.35
CA ALA A 266 8.70 -23.84 15.79
C ALA A 266 9.82 -22.99 16.45
N GLY A 267 9.95 -21.72 16.07
CA GLY A 267 10.95 -20.80 16.62
C GLY A 267 12.36 -20.93 16.02
N VAL A 268 12.60 -21.92 15.15
CA VAL A 268 13.88 -22.09 14.45
C VAL A 268 13.80 -21.48 13.06
N VAL A 269 14.74 -20.59 12.72
CA VAL A 269 14.83 -20.00 11.37
C VAL A 269 15.16 -21.10 10.36
N ARG A 270 14.30 -21.28 9.35
CA ARG A 270 14.48 -22.28 8.29
C ARG A 270 14.88 -21.67 6.95
N TRP A 271 14.41 -20.46 6.66
CA TRP A 271 14.83 -19.70 5.48
C TRP A 271 14.94 -18.21 5.78
N THR A 272 15.82 -17.54 5.06
CA THR A 272 15.89 -16.09 4.96
C THR A 272 15.53 -15.69 3.53
N VAL A 273 14.79 -14.59 3.39
CA VAL A 273 14.53 -14.00 2.09
C VAL A 273 15.73 -13.13 1.71
N GLY A 274 16.25 -13.29 0.50
CA GLY A 274 17.31 -12.50 -0.07
C GLY A 274 16.83 -11.64 -1.23
N PHE A 275 17.55 -10.57 -1.50
CA PHE A 275 17.37 -9.74 -2.67
C PHE A 275 18.70 -9.26 -3.22
N ASP A 276 19.03 -9.64 -4.45
CA ASP A 276 20.27 -9.32 -5.17
C ASP A 276 20.07 -8.31 -6.32
N GLY A 277 18.88 -7.71 -6.42
CA GLY A 277 18.58 -6.70 -7.43
C GLY A 277 19.42 -5.43 -7.25
N PRO A 278 20.26 -5.05 -8.24
CA PRO A 278 21.09 -3.86 -8.12
C PRO A 278 20.24 -2.59 -8.14
N ALA A 279 20.42 -1.74 -7.12
CA ALA A 279 19.60 -0.55 -6.90
C ALA A 279 19.55 0.39 -8.11
N GLY A 280 20.68 0.57 -8.82
CA GLY A 280 20.75 1.42 -10.02
C GLY A 280 19.92 0.89 -11.18
N ARG A 281 19.96 -0.42 -11.46
CA ARG A 281 19.11 -1.01 -12.53
C ARG A 281 17.64 -0.99 -12.13
N GLY A 282 17.32 -1.24 -10.85
CA GLY A 282 15.96 -1.14 -10.33
C GLY A 282 15.39 0.28 -10.45
N PHE A 283 16.21 1.29 -10.15
CA PHE A 283 15.85 2.71 -10.35
C PHE A 283 15.48 2.99 -11.81
N LEU A 284 16.38 2.67 -12.76
CA LEU A 284 16.15 2.93 -14.18
C LEU A 284 14.93 2.17 -14.71
N LEU A 285 14.73 0.94 -14.26
CA LEU A 285 13.57 0.13 -14.63
C LEU A 285 12.26 0.82 -14.22
N LEU A 286 12.12 1.12 -12.92
CA LEU A 286 10.92 1.70 -12.34
C LEU A 286 10.64 3.09 -12.91
N TRP A 287 11.68 3.92 -13.02
CA TRP A 287 11.54 5.26 -13.58
C TRP A 287 11.15 5.22 -15.06
N GLY A 288 11.82 4.38 -15.85
CA GLY A 288 11.47 4.18 -17.26
C GLY A 288 10.05 3.66 -17.46
N GLN A 289 9.59 2.71 -16.63
CA GLN A 289 8.21 2.22 -16.70
C GLN A 289 7.21 3.32 -16.34
N THR A 290 7.54 4.15 -15.36
CA THR A 290 6.68 5.26 -14.92
C THR A 290 6.52 6.30 -16.03
N LEU A 291 7.61 6.69 -16.68
CA LEU A 291 7.57 7.63 -17.81
C LEU A 291 6.72 7.08 -18.97
N LEU A 292 6.84 5.79 -19.29
CA LEU A 292 6.01 5.16 -20.31
C LEU A 292 4.53 5.12 -19.93
N VAL A 293 4.21 4.83 -18.66
CA VAL A 293 2.83 4.87 -18.16
C VAL A 293 2.27 6.29 -18.26
N LEU A 294 3.04 7.32 -17.88
CA LEU A 294 2.61 8.71 -18.01
C LEU A 294 2.40 9.12 -19.46
N LEU A 295 3.36 8.82 -20.35
CA LEU A 295 3.31 9.17 -21.77
C LEU A 295 2.11 8.51 -22.48
N THR A 296 1.74 7.30 -22.07
CA THR A 296 0.62 6.55 -22.64
C THR A 296 -0.70 6.77 -21.92
N LEU A 297 -0.77 7.78 -21.03
CA LEU A 297 -1.95 8.07 -20.21
C LEU A 297 -2.49 6.81 -19.52
N GLY A 298 -1.61 6.07 -18.85
CA GLY A 298 -1.96 4.87 -18.10
C GLY A 298 -2.05 3.58 -18.92
N ILE A 299 -2.16 3.63 -20.25
CA ILE A 299 -2.42 2.44 -21.08
C ILE A 299 -1.29 1.40 -20.97
N TYR A 300 -0.03 1.83 -20.82
CA TYR A 300 1.13 0.93 -20.69
C TYR A 300 1.21 0.19 -19.34
N THR A 301 0.33 0.48 -18.37
CA THR A 301 0.37 -0.08 -17.01
C THR A 301 0.51 -1.61 -16.96
N PRO A 302 -0.18 -2.43 -17.79
CA PRO A 302 -0.06 -3.88 -17.75
C PRO A 302 1.35 -4.40 -18.08
N TRP A 303 2.03 -3.77 -19.03
CA TRP A 303 3.40 -4.13 -19.41
C TRP A 303 4.40 -3.66 -18.34
N ALA A 304 4.21 -2.45 -17.80
CA ALA A 304 4.98 -1.96 -16.67
C ALA A 304 4.88 -2.91 -15.47
N MET A 305 3.66 -3.30 -15.06
CA MET A 305 3.42 -4.25 -13.98
C MET A 305 4.11 -5.60 -14.24
N ALA A 306 3.99 -6.15 -15.45
CA ALA A 306 4.62 -7.42 -15.80
C ALA A 306 6.16 -7.35 -15.75
N ARG A 307 6.76 -6.26 -16.24
CA ARG A 307 8.22 -6.09 -16.28
C ARG A 307 8.79 -5.85 -14.89
N ILE A 308 8.13 -5.02 -14.07
CA ILE A 308 8.52 -4.76 -12.68
C ILE A 308 8.37 -6.03 -11.85
N GLY A 309 7.21 -6.70 -11.92
CA GLY A 309 6.94 -7.93 -11.17
C GLY A 309 7.94 -9.03 -11.49
N ARG A 310 8.28 -9.20 -12.78
CA ARG A 310 9.32 -10.13 -13.22
C ARG A 310 10.68 -9.83 -12.63
N TRP A 311 11.13 -8.58 -12.73
CA TRP A 311 12.44 -8.18 -12.22
C TRP A 311 12.55 -8.40 -10.70
N PHE A 312 11.53 -8.03 -9.93
CA PHE A 312 11.54 -8.28 -8.48
C PHE A 312 11.52 -9.77 -8.15
N ALA A 313 10.73 -10.59 -8.85
CA ALA A 313 10.68 -12.03 -8.62
C ALA A 313 12.05 -12.69 -8.90
N GLU A 314 12.65 -12.42 -10.05
CA GLU A 314 13.93 -13.03 -10.46
C GLU A 314 15.10 -12.69 -9.51
N HIS A 315 15.05 -11.52 -8.88
CA HIS A 315 16.05 -11.05 -7.92
C HIS A 315 15.71 -11.35 -6.46
N THR A 316 14.57 -12.01 -6.20
CA THR A 316 14.18 -12.44 -4.86
C THR A 316 14.39 -13.94 -4.74
N PHE A 317 14.97 -14.36 -3.62
CA PHE A 317 15.27 -15.77 -3.37
C PHE A 317 15.11 -16.16 -1.91
N LEU A 318 14.98 -17.46 -1.67
CA LEU A 318 15.07 -18.06 -0.34
C LEU A 318 16.43 -18.74 -0.17
N LYS A 319 17.04 -18.51 0.98
CA LYS A 319 18.32 -19.09 1.41
C LYS A 319 18.10 -19.86 2.71
N SER A 320 18.63 -21.07 2.82
CA SER A 320 18.61 -21.82 4.08
C SER A 320 19.77 -21.39 4.98
N PRO A 321 19.62 -21.43 6.33
CA PRO A 321 20.74 -21.25 7.25
C PRO A 321 21.86 -22.24 6.89
N GLY A 322 23.07 -21.75 6.60
CA GLY A 322 24.24 -22.57 6.28
C GLY A 322 24.64 -22.64 4.80
N GLU A 323 23.88 -22.09 3.85
CA GLU A 323 24.41 -21.87 2.49
C GLU A 323 25.45 -20.73 2.55
N ILE A 324 26.75 -21.06 2.60
CA ILE A 324 27.85 -20.08 2.51
C ILE A 324 27.89 -19.53 1.08
N GLU A 325 28.02 -18.20 0.94
CA GLU A 325 28.34 -17.57 -0.35
C GLU A 325 29.82 -17.84 -0.64
N TYR A 326 30.10 -18.71 -1.62
CA TYR A 326 31.39 -18.79 -2.28
C TYR A 326 31.42 -17.78 -3.43
#